data_AF-N9TSA3-F1
#
_entry.id   AF-N9TSA3-F1
#
_cell.length_a   1.000
_cell.length_b   1.000
_cell.length_c   1.000
_cell.angle_alpha   90.00
_cell.angle_beta   90.00
_cell.angle_gamma   90.00
#
_symmetry.space_group_name_H-M   'P 1'
#
loop_
_entity.id
_entity.type
_entity.pdbx_description
1 polymer ?
#
loop_
_entity_poly.entity_id
_entity_poly.type
_entity_poly.pdbx_seq_one_letter_code
_entity_poly.pdbx_strand_id
1 'polypeptide(L)' 'MQNPTNKQLAKIFTILYIVVAWLAIIPLIIGVLTLKKIEQEMSKDDKLLYGILNIVFGNLISGVCLLLDEKK' A
#
# COMPACT_ATOMS: atom_id res chain seq x y z
N MET A 1 17.00 -32.48 19.59
CA MET A 1 17.37 -32.65 18.17
C MET A 1 16.51 -31.71 17.33
N GLN A 2 17.10 -30.71 16.67
CA GLN A 2 16.36 -29.86 15.72
C GLN A 2 16.13 -30.67 14.44
N ASN A 3 14.89 -31.04 14.14
CA ASN A 3 14.56 -31.73 12.90
C ASN A 3 14.98 -30.86 11.69
N PRO A 4 15.85 -31.37 10.78
CA PRO A 4 16.37 -30.60 9.66
C PRO A 4 15.25 -30.04 8.76
N THR A 5 14.12 -30.73 8.71
CA THR A 5 12.89 -30.33 8.01
C THR A 5 12.32 -28.99 8.51
N ASN A 6 12.30 -28.76 9.83
CA ASN A 6 11.71 -27.54 10.40
C ASN A 6 12.53 -26.30 10.05
N LYS A 7 13.87 -26.44 9.99
CA LYS A 7 14.77 -25.35 9.58
C LYS A 7 14.58 -24.97 8.12
N GLN A 8 14.42 -25.96 7.24
CA GLN A 8 14.17 -25.72 5.82
C GLN A 8 12.82 -25.05 5.60
N LEU A 9 11.77 -25.52 6.28
CA LEU A 9 10.44 -24.91 6.21
C LEU A 9 10.49 -23.44 6.67
N ALA A 10 11.12 -23.18 7.82
CA ALA A 10 11.29 -21.82 8.34
C ALA A 10 12.02 -20.91 7.34
N LYS A 11 13.06 -21.42 6.65
CA LYS A 11 13.77 -20.66 5.61
C LYS A 11 12.86 -20.29 4.44
N ILE A 12 12.05 -21.23 3.94
CA ILE A 12 11.12 -21.00 2.82
C ILE A 12 10.07 -19.95 3.21
N PHE A 13 9.42 -20.12 4.36
CA PHE A 13 8.43 -19.16 4.85
C PHE A 13 9.03 -17.77 5.10
N THR A 14 10.28 -17.70 5.57
CA THR A 14 10.99 -16.42 5.73
C THR A 14 11.21 -15.74 4.38
N ILE A 15 11.62 -16.48 3.34
CA ILE A 15 11.78 -15.92 1.99
C ILE A 15 10.44 -15.45 1.43
N LEU A 16 9.37 -16.24 1.58
CA LEU A 16 8.02 -15.84 1.16
C LEU A 16 7.57 -14.58 1.88
N TYR A 17 7.81 -14.50 3.19
CA TYR A 17 7.51 -13.30 3.97
C TYR A 17 8.25 -12.08 3.44
N ILE A 18 9.55 -12.19 3.13
CA ILE A 18 10.34 -11.07 2.58
C ILE A 18 9.74 -10.59 1.25
N VAL A 19 9.35 -11.51 0.36
CA VAL A 19 8.75 -11.15 -0.94
C VAL A 19 7.40 -10.47 -0.77
N VAL A 20 6.54 -10.99 0.10
CA VAL A 20 5.22 -10.39 0.35
C VAL A 20 5.35 -9.04 1.06
N ALA A 21 6.24 -8.94 2.06
CA ALA A 21 6.52 -7.69 2.76
C ALA A 21 7.08 -6.63 1.82
N TRP A 22 7.92 -7.03 0.84
CA TRP A 22 8.42 -6.13 -0.19
C TRP A 22 7.29 -5.57 -1.07
N LEU A 23 6.32 -6.40 -1.47
CA LEU A 23 5.15 -5.94 -2.22
C LEU A 23 4.29 -4.96 -1.40
N ALA A 24 4.22 -5.14 -0.08
CA ALA A 24 3.50 -4.25 0.83
C ALA A 24 4.19 -2.87 1.03
N ILE A 25 5.42 -2.68 0.56
CA ILE A 25 6.08 -1.36 0.57
C ILE A 25 5.37 -0.39 -0.38
N ILE A 26 4.86 -0.88 -1.51
CA ILE A 26 4.18 -0.05 -2.52
C ILE A 26 2.97 0.71 -1.92
N PRO A 27 2.00 0.04 -1.25
CA PRO A 27 0.90 0.75 -0.61
C PRO A 27 1.34 1.74 0.47
N LEU A 28 2.41 1.42 1.22
CA LEU A 28 2.96 2.35 2.21
C LEU A 28 3.49 3.63 1.56
N ILE A 29 4.24 3.52 0.47
CA ILE A 29 4.75 4.68 -0.28
C ILE A 29 3.60 5.49 -0.85
N ILE A 30 2.62 4.84 -1.49
CA ILE A 30 1.43 5.51 -2.04
C ILE A 30 0.68 6.25 -0.94
N GLY A 31 0.48 5.63 0.23
CA GLY A 31 -0.20 6.26 1.36
C GLY A 31 0.53 7.51 1.86
N VAL A 32 1.85 7.44 2.03
CA VAL A 32 2.66 8.60 2.45
C VAL A 32 2.61 9.73 1.42
N LEU A 33 2.73 9.42 0.12
CA LEU A 33 2.61 10.42 -0.95
C LEU A 33 1.22 11.04 -0.99
N THR A 34 0.18 10.21 -0.82
CA THR A 34 -1.21 10.67 -0.75
C THR A 34 -1.40 11.65 0.41
N LEU A 35 -0.96 11.30 1.62
CA LEU A 35 -1.05 12.17 2.79
C LEU A 35 -0.34 13.50 2.56
N LYS A 36 0.89 13.46 2.04
CA LYS A 36 1.65 14.67 1.71
C LYS A 36 0.94 15.55 0.67
N LYS A 37 0.27 14.92 -0.30
CA LYS A 37 -0.46 15.63 -1.35
C LYS A 37 -1.78 16.20 -0.86
N ILE A 38 -2.44 15.56 0.12
CA ILE A 38 -3.63 16.06 0.83
C ILE A 38 -3.30 17.29 1.69
N GLU A 39 -2.14 17.31 2.35
CA GLU A 39 -1.67 18.49 3.10
C GLU A 39 -1.34 19.67 2.17
N GLN A 40 -1.03 19.37 0.92
CA GLN A 40 -0.90 20.34 -0.16
C GLN A 40 -2.23 20.51 -0.90
N GLU A 41 -2.29 21.41 -1.87
CA GLU A 41 -3.45 21.45 -2.77
C GLU A 41 -3.42 20.27 -3.75
N MET A 42 -4.50 19.50 -3.79
CA MET A 42 -4.71 18.44 -4.77
C MET A 42 -5.48 18.97 -5.97
N SER A 43 -4.90 18.82 -7.16
CA SER A 43 -5.64 19.02 -8.41
C SER A 43 -6.68 17.90 -8.61
N LYS A 44 -7.64 18.10 -9.52
CA LYS A 44 -8.64 17.07 -9.87
C LYS A 44 -7.97 15.78 -10.37
N ASP A 45 -6.91 15.90 -11.15
CA ASP A 45 -6.17 14.76 -11.69
C ASP A 45 -5.40 14.02 -10.57
N ASP A 46 -4.84 14.77 -9.60
CA ASP A 46 -4.22 14.18 -8.41
C ASP A 46 -5.25 13.37 -7.62
N LYS A 47 -6.43 13.94 -7.35
CA LYS A 47 -7.50 13.25 -6.60
C LYS A 47 -7.91 11.94 -7.27
N LEU A 48 -8.02 11.94 -8.60
CA LEU A 48 -8.33 10.75 -9.38
C LEU A 48 -7.21 9.70 -9.31
N LEU A 49 -5.96 10.13 -9.52
CA LEU A 49 -4.79 9.25 -9.49
C LEU A 49 -4.59 8.60 -8.11
N TYR A 50 -4.51 9.40 -7.05
CA TYR A 50 -4.29 8.91 -5.69
C TYR A 50 -5.53 8.19 -5.14
N GLY A 51 -6.74 8.56 -5.58
CA GLY A 51 -7.97 7.85 -5.27
C GLY A 51 -7.96 6.41 -5.79
N ILE A 52 -7.66 6.22 -7.07
CA ILE A 52 -7.56 4.89 -7.71
C ILE A 52 -6.41 4.09 -7.09
N LEU A 53 -5.23 4.70 -6.90
CA LEU A 53 -4.08 4.03 -6.30
C LEU A 53 -4.40 3.53 -4.88
N ASN A 54 -5.09 4.32 -4.05
CA ASN A 54 -5.49 3.84 -2.72
C ASN A 54 -6.52 2.71 -2.78
N ILE A 55 -7.50 2.75 -3.68
CA ILE A 55 -8.47 1.64 -3.85
C ILE A 55 -7.77 0.34 -4.24
N VAL A 56 -6.84 0.40 -5.20
CA VAL A 56 -6.15 -0.78 -5.72
C VAL A 56 -5.14 -1.34 -4.72
N PHE A 57 -4.41 -0.48 -4.02
CA PHE A 57 -3.26 -0.91 -3.22
C PHE A 57 -3.55 -1.11 -1.73
N GLY A 58 -4.68 -0.66 -1.17
CA GLY A 58 -5.09 -1.16 0.16
C GLY A 58 -5.90 -0.26 1.06
N ASN A 59 -6.35 0.92 0.61
CA ASN A 59 -7.19 1.81 1.41
C ASN A 59 -8.43 2.26 0.65
N LEU A 60 -9.41 1.35 0.56
CA LEU A 60 -10.69 1.57 -0.11
C LEU A 60 -11.39 2.85 0.38
N ILE A 61 -11.45 3.05 1.71
CA ILE A 61 -12.14 4.18 2.32
C ILE A 61 -11.47 5.49 1.91
N SER A 62 -10.14 5.59 2.08
CA SER A 62 -9.41 6.81 1.70
C SER A 62 -9.53 7.10 0.21
N GLY A 63 -9.48 6.07 -0.63
CA GLY A 63 -9.58 6.26 -2.08
C GLY A 63 -10.97 6.71 -2.52
N VAL A 64 -12.04 6.15 -1.95
CA VAL A 64 -13.41 6.61 -2.20
C VAL A 64 -13.60 8.05 -1.71
N CYS A 65 -13.09 8.41 -0.52
CA CYS A 65 -13.15 9.78 -0.02
C CYS A 65 -12.45 10.78 -0.95
N LEU A 66 -11.28 10.43 -1.50
CA LEU A 66 -10.56 11.27 -2.45
C LEU A 66 -11.32 11.46 -3.77
N LEU A 67 -11.97 10.40 -4.26
CA LEU A 67 -12.74 10.46 -5.50
C LEU A 67 -14.05 11.26 -5.36
N LEU A 68 -14.64 11.28 -4.17
CA LEU A 68 -15.86 12.04 -3.86
C LEU A 68 -15.56 13.47 -3.38
N ASP A 69 -14.31 13.85 -3.20
CA ASP A 69 -13.93 15.20 -2.78
C ASP A 69 -14.09 16.21 -3.93
N GLU A 70 -15.31 16.72 -4.09
CA GLU A 70 -15.72 17.70 -5.10
C GLU A 70 -15.30 19.15 -4.80
N LYS A 71 -14.39 19.41 -3.83
CA LYS A 71 -13.95 20.79 -3.61
C LYS A 71 -13.23 21.35 -4.85
N LYS A 72 -13.82 22.43 -5.37
CA LYS A 72 -13.42 23.30 -6.50
C LYS A 72 -11.95 23.67 -6.48
#